data_AF-A0A1W9MYK0-F1
#
_entry.id   AF-A0A1W9MYK0-F1
#
_cell.length_a   1.000
_cell.length_b   1.000
_cell.length_c   1.000
_cell.angle_alpha   90.00
_cell.angle_beta   90.00
_cell.angle_gamma   90.00
#
_symmetry.space_group_name_H-M   'P 1'
#
loop_
_entity.id
_entity.type
_entity.pdbx_description
1 polymer ?
#
loop_
_entity_poly.entity_id
_entity_poly.type
_entity_poly.pdbx_seq_one_letter_code
_entity_poly.pdbx_strand_id
1 'polypeptide(L)' 'MNSRICIGIIGGKGAMGRWFERFFTQSGHKVLISDLQTMFTPKLLAKLCDVVIISVPLDIAPDIAKTIGPRMSE' A
#
# COMPACT_ATOMS: atom_id res chain seq x y z
N MET A 1 22.27 1.72 -7.58
CA MET A 1 21.92 1.86 -6.15
C MET A 1 20.41 1.71 -6.04
N ASN A 2 19.90 0.58 -5.54
CA ASN A 2 18.46 0.48 -5.28
C ASN A 2 18.19 1.09 -3.91
N SER A 3 17.62 2.31 -3.89
CA SER A 3 17.17 2.95 -2.65
C SER A 3 16.02 2.13 -2.06
N ARG A 4 16.19 1.62 -0.83
CA ARG A 4 15.12 0.92 -0.12
C ARG A 4 14.09 1.92 0.38
N ILE A 5 12.96 2.01 -0.32
CA ILE A 5 11.77 2.74 0.13
C ILE A 5 10.76 1.83 0.84
N CYS A 6 9.85 2.44 1.60
CA CYS A 6 8.73 1.84 2.29
C CYS A 6 7.48 1.90 1.40
N ILE A 7 6.91 0.74 1.08
CA ILE A 7 5.75 0.60 0.19
C ILE A 7 4.56 0.08 0.99
N GLY A 8 3.46 0.82 0.95
CA GLY A 8 2.18 0.41 1.53
C GLY A 8 1.29 -0.22 0.47
N ILE A 9 0.66 -1.36 0.76
CA ILE A 9 -0.31 -1.99 -0.14
C ILE A 9 -1.67 -2.09 0.56
N ILE A 10 -2.66 -1.38 0.03
CA ILE A 10 -4.06 -1.49 0.44
C ILE A 10 -4.74 -2.57 -0.40
N GLY A 11 -5.36 -3.57 0.22
CA GLY A 11 -5.84 -4.76 -0.48
C GLY A 11 -4.73 -5.81 -0.72
N GLY A 12 -3.69 -5.82 0.13
CA GLY A 12 -2.51 -6.67 -0.04
C GLY A 12 -2.77 -8.19 0.05
N LYS A 13 -3.88 -8.64 0.65
CA LYS A 13 -4.29 -10.05 0.68
C LYS A 13 -5.10 -10.45 -0.58
N GLY A 14 -5.34 -9.53 -1.52
CA GLY A 14 -5.89 -9.86 -2.84
C GLY A 14 -4.87 -10.57 -3.75
N ALA A 15 -5.31 -11.08 -4.91
CA ALA A 15 -4.41 -11.72 -5.88
C ALA A 15 -3.31 -10.76 -6.37
N MET A 16 -3.71 -9.56 -6.81
CA MET A 16 -2.78 -8.49 -7.23
C MET A 16 -1.94 -7.97 -6.06
N GLY A 17 -2.54 -7.79 -4.88
CA GLY A 17 -1.84 -7.33 -3.68
C GLY A 17 -0.69 -8.24 -3.27
N ARG A 18 -0.92 -9.57 -3.24
CA ARG A 18 0.12 -10.56 -2.94
C ARG A 18 1.22 -10.60 -3.99
N TRP A 19 0.86 -10.37 -5.25
CA TRP A 19 1.85 -10.29 -6.33
C TRP A 19 2.78 -9.09 -6.12
N PHE A 20 2.23 -7.91 -5.84
CA PHE A 20 3.01 -6.71 -5.53
C PHE A 20 3.86 -6.89 -4.26
N GLU A 21 3.30 -7.47 -3.19
CA GLU A 21 4.04 -7.77 -1.97
C GLU A 21 5.29 -8.59 -2.28
N ARG A 22 5.14 -9.69 -3.02
CA ARG A 22 6.26 -10.56 -3.41
C ARG A 22 7.27 -9.81 -4.26
N PHE A 23 6.82 -9.12 -5.30
CA PHE A 23 7.69 -8.40 -6.24
C PHE A 23 8.57 -7.36 -5.54
N PHE A 24 7.98 -6.51 -4.70
CA PHE A 24 8.72 -5.45 -4.03
C PHE A 24 9.58 -5.95 -2.86
N THR A 25 9.09 -6.96 -2.13
CA THR A 25 9.89 -7.60 -1.06
C THR A 25 11.13 -8.29 -1.65
N GLN A 26 10.98 -9.02 -2.77
CA GLN A 26 12.10 -9.65 -3.49
C GLN A 26 13.10 -8.64 -4.05
N SER A 27 12.61 -7.43 -4.39
CA SER A 27 13.46 -6.31 -4.81
C SER A 27 14.16 -5.60 -3.64
N GLY A 28 13.93 -6.04 -2.40
CA GLY A 28 14.60 -5.55 -1.20
C GLY A 28 13.92 -4.36 -0.52
N HIS A 29 12.68 -4.02 -0.90
CA HIS A 29 11.91 -2.94 -0.30
C HIS A 29 11.16 -3.40 0.96
N LYS A 30 10.88 -2.46 1.85
CA LYS A 30 10.00 -2.72 3.00
C LYS A 30 8.56 -2.63 2.53
N VAL A 31 7.78 -3.69 2.72
CA VAL A 31 6.35 -3.72 2.35
C VAL A 31 5.49 -3.78 3.61
N LEU A 32 4.49 -2.92 3.70
CA LEU A 32 3.46 -2.92 4.74
C LEU A 32 2.08 -3.15 4.10
N ILE A 33 1.26 -4.02 4.70
CA ILE A 33 -0.05 -4.38 4.16
C ILE A 33 -1.18 -3.86 5.03
N SER A 34 -2.13 -3.19 4.38
CA SER A 34 -3.45 -2.89 4.91
C SER A 34 -4.50 -3.68 4.15
N ASP A 35 -5.23 -4.53 4.86
CA ASP A 35 -6.34 -5.32 4.37
C ASP A 35 -7.31 -5.63 5.52
N LEU A 36 -8.39 -6.36 5.24
CA LEU A 36 -9.29 -6.90 6.25
C LEU A 36 -8.49 -7.69 7.30
N GLN A 37 -8.76 -7.38 8.57
CA GLN A 37 -8.11 -8.01 9.72
C GLN A 37 -6.57 -7.88 9.67
N THR A 38 -6.08 -6.68 9.38
CA THR A 38 -4.66 -6.32 9.52
C THR A 38 -4.52 -5.16 10.49
N MET A 39 -3.35 -5.00 11.11
CA MET A 39 -3.11 -3.91 12.04
C MET A 39 -2.99 -2.55 11.35
N PHE A 40 -2.50 -2.51 10.11
CA PHE A 40 -2.34 -1.26 9.37
C PHE A 40 -3.65 -0.84 8.71
N THR A 41 -3.98 0.45 8.81
CA THR A 41 -5.09 1.06 8.09
C THR A 41 -4.58 1.83 6.87
N PRO A 42 -5.43 2.08 5.85
CA PRO A 42 -5.05 2.90 4.69
C PRO A 42 -4.47 4.27 5.08
N LYS A 43 -5.09 4.91 6.08
CA LYS A 43 -4.66 6.21 6.61
C LYS A 43 -3.29 6.15 7.27
N LEU A 44 -2.94 5.02 7.89
CA LEU A 44 -1.66 4.83 8.53
C LEU A 44 -0.56 4.59 7.49
N LEU A 45 -0.84 3.77 6.46
CA LEU A 45 0.09 3.57 5.34
C LEU A 45 0.42 4.89 4.62
N ALA A 46 -0.58 5.73 4.38
CA ALA A 46 -0.38 7.05 3.76
C ALA A 46 0.59 7.98 4.51
N LYS A 47 0.78 7.76 5.82
CA LYS A 47 1.71 8.54 6.65
C LYS A 47 3.09 7.90 6.79
N LEU A 48 3.18 6.58 6.64
CA LEU A 48 4.38 5.79 6.95
C LEU A 48 5.18 5.37 5.72
N CYS A 49 4.53 5.34 4.55
CA CYS A 49 5.09 4.81 3.32
C CYS A 49 5.40 5.91 2.34
N ASP A 50 6.52 5.77 1.63
CA ASP A 50 6.92 6.66 0.54
C ASP A 50 6.01 6.49 -0.69
N VAL A 51 5.50 5.27 -0.88
CA VAL A 51 4.57 4.91 -1.96
C VAL A 51 3.43 4.08 -1.39
N VAL A 52 2.20 4.36 -1.84
CA VAL A 52 1.02 3.55 -1.51
C VAL A 52 0.37 3.01 -2.79
N ILE A 53 0.16 1.69 -2.83
CA ILE A 53 -0.52 0.98 -3.92
C ILE A 53 -1.93 0.64 -3.45
N ILE A 54 -2.93 1.04 -4.24
CA ILE A 54 -4.34 0.69 -4.03
C ILE A 54 -4.67 -0.52 -4.91
N SER A 55 -4.74 -1.71 -4.29
CA SER A 55 -5.00 -3.00 -4.94
C SER A 55 -6.33 -3.60 -4.43
N VAL A 56 -7.41 -2.87 -4.64
CA VAL A 56 -8.77 -3.21 -4.19
C VAL A 56 -9.72 -3.21 -5.40
N PRO A 57 -10.98 -3.69 -5.27
CA PRO A 57 -12.00 -3.54 -6.29
C PRO A 57 -12.16 -2.09 -6.79
N LEU A 58 -12.45 -1.94 -8.09
CA LEU A 58 -12.43 -0.65 -8.78
C LEU A 58 -13.50 0.33 -8.27
N ASP A 59 -14.63 -0.19 -7.79
CA ASP A 59 -15.74 0.59 -7.24
C ASP A 59 -15.36 1.33 -5.95
N ILE A 60 -14.47 0.76 -5.12
CA ILE A 60 -14.05 1.36 -3.84
C ILE A 60 -12.70 2.08 -3.91
N ALA A 61 -11.90 1.84 -4.95
CA ALA A 61 -10.58 2.45 -5.11
C ALA A 61 -10.59 4.00 -5.08
N PRO A 62 -11.54 4.71 -5.75
CA PRO A 62 -11.59 6.17 -5.72
C PRO A 62 -11.81 6.75 -4.32
N ASP A 63 -12.63 6.10 -3.50
CA ASP A 63 -12.94 6.59 -2.15
C ASP A 63 -11.76 6.38 -1.20
N ILE A 64 -11.01 5.30 -1.38
CA ILE A 64 -9.73 5.11 -0.70
C ILE A 64 -8.74 6.20 -1.12
N ALA A 65 -8.59 6.47 -2.42
CA ALA A 65 -7.69 7.51 -2.92
C ALA A 65 -8.03 8.90 -2.35
N LYS A 66 -9.31 9.30 -2.35
CA LYS A 66 -9.79 10.54 -1.72
C LYS A 66 -9.48 10.60 -0.22
N THR A 67 -9.53 9.45 0.46
CA THR A 67 -9.27 9.37 1.90
C THR A 67 -7.79 9.52 2.24
N ILE A 68 -6.90 8.96 1.43
CA ILE A 68 -5.46 8.92 1.71
C ILE A 68 -4.67 10.06 1.06
N GLY A 69 -5.07 10.54 -0.12
CA GLY A 69 -4.33 11.55 -0.88
C GLY A 69 -3.97 12.80 -0.08
N PRO A 70 -4.93 13.45 0.61
CA PRO A 70 -4.65 14.62 1.46
C PRO A 70 -3.75 14.37 2.67
N ARG A 71 -3.33 13.13 2.91
CA ARG A 71 -2.51 12.71 4.06
C ARG A 71 -1.07 12.37 3.67
N MET A 72 -0.80 12.29 2.37
CA MET A 72 0.53 11.99 1.85
C MET A 72 1.35 13.27 1.81
N SER A 73 2.65 13.13 2.06
CA SER A 73 3.63 14.21 1.87
C SER A 73 4.00 14.34 0.38
N GLU A 74 4.44 15.55 0.01
CA GLU A 74 5.01 15.85 -1.31
C GLU A 74 6.41 15.24 -1.49
#